data_AF-A0A6F9BQE4-F1
#
_entry.id   AF-A0A6F9BQE4-F1
#
_cell.length_a   1.000
_cell.length_b   1.000
_cell.length_c   1.000
_cell.angle_alpha   90.00
_cell.angle_beta   90.00
_cell.angle_gamma   90.00
#
_symmetry.space_group_name_H-M   'P 1'
#
loop_
_entity.id
_entity.type
_entity.pdbx_description
1 polymer ?
#
loop_
_entity_poly.entity_id
_entity_poly.type
_entity_poly.pdbx_seq_one_letter_code
_entity_poly.pdbx_strand_id
1 'polypeptide(L)'
;MNDPSVELDCPPDHDYCNSTEPAALDIVEIARLRNQIEEITISSKFCLERFAGSDDDISFLTRFESHAHLMAFWKQIEPSHLQDHTGDKRHEVLQPIDKCFLFMNYLSLGLMQKDLAHRFKIHQSTVSRIINTWANFLDTVLGAVGIWANFLYTVLGAVGIWLDEETVKSHMPEVFQGYSDTQIILDCTEIRCQTPSSLLLKL
;
A
#
# COMPACT_ATOMS: atom_id res chain seq x y z
N MET A 1 -72.47 -41.60 34.90
CA MET A 1 -71.17 -41.81 35.56
C MET A 1 -70.17 -42.09 34.45
N ASN A 2 -69.29 -41.11 34.19
CA ASN A 2 -68.13 -41.20 33.29
C ASN A 2 -67.18 -42.30 33.81
N ASP A 3 -66.40 -43.02 32.99
CA ASP A 3 -65.31 -42.52 32.13
C ASP A 3 -64.83 -43.67 31.20
N PRO A 4 -64.51 -43.48 29.90
CA PRO A 4 -63.84 -44.49 29.09
C PRO A 4 -62.31 -44.35 29.20
N SER A 5 -61.66 -45.47 29.49
CA SER A 5 -60.21 -45.62 29.64
C SER A 5 -59.45 -45.16 28.38
N VAL A 6 -58.59 -44.15 28.55
CA VAL A 6 -57.64 -43.69 27.52
C VAL A 6 -56.40 -44.59 27.59
N GLU A 7 -56.19 -45.45 26.59
CA GLU A 7 -54.90 -46.09 26.36
C GLU A 7 -53.89 -45.03 25.91
N LEU A 8 -52.85 -44.84 26.71
CA LEU A 8 -51.74 -43.94 26.43
C LEU A 8 -50.70 -44.72 25.59
N ASP A 9 -50.76 -44.55 24.28
CA ASP A 9 -49.74 -45.09 23.37
C ASP A 9 -48.47 -44.22 23.51
N CYS A 10 -47.42 -44.76 24.15
CA CYS A 10 -46.14 -44.07 24.28
C CYS A 10 -45.49 -43.94 22.90
N PRO A 11 -45.10 -42.73 22.45
CA PRO A 11 -44.37 -42.59 21.20
C PRO A 11 -43.01 -43.32 21.31
N PRO A 12 -42.49 -43.88 20.22
CA PRO A 12 -41.21 -44.59 20.23
C PRO A 12 -40.11 -43.62 20.68
N ASP A 13 -39.36 -44.03 21.71
CA ASP A 13 -38.13 -43.36 22.12
C ASP A 13 -37.24 -43.23 20.90
N HIS A 14 -37.20 -42.01 20.35
CA HIS A 14 -36.24 -41.66 19.33
C HIS A 14 -34.85 -41.77 19.96
N ASP A 15 -34.06 -42.68 19.42
CA ASP A 15 -32.67 -42.89 19.78
C ASP A 15 -31.87 -41.60 19.55
N TYR A 16 -31.85 -40.73 20.57
CA TYR A 16 -31.08 -39.49 20.58
C TYR A 16 -29.57 -39.73 20.76
N CYS A 17 -29.08 -40.98 20.64
CA CYS A 17 -27.65 -41.28 20.64
C CYS A 17 -27.04 -41.21 19.24
N ASN A 18 -27.19 -40.07 18.55
CA ASN A 18 -26.17 -39.68 17.58
C ASN A 18 -25.01 -39.05 18.34
N SER A 19 -24.02 -39.90 18.64
CA SER A 19 -22.62 -39.58 18.90
C SER A 19 -22.26 -38.09 18.79
N THR A 20 -22.01 -37.46 19.94
CA THR A 20 -21.34 -36.16 20.00
C THR A 20 -19.87 -36.33 19.65
N GLU A 21 -19.55 -36.46 18.36
CA GLU A 21 -18.21 -36.16 17.83
C GLU A 21 -18.35 -35.42 16.50
N PRO A 22 -18.36 -34.07 16.51
CA PRO A 22 -17.62 -33.36 15.48
C PRO A 22 -17.03 -31.99 15.89
N ALA A 23 -16.98 -31.61 17.17
CA ALA A 23 -16.48 -30.28 17.54
C ALA A 23 -15.03 -30.01 17.06
N ALA A 24 -14.17 -31.03 17.05
CA ALA A 24 -12.80 -30.91 16.55
C ALA A 24 -12.72 -30.83 15.01
N LEU A 25 -13.58 -31.56 14.30
CA LEU A 25 -13.68 -31.50 12.83
C LEU A 25 -14.19 -30.14 12.35
N ASP A 26 -15.17 -29.58 13.06
CA ASP A 26 -15.70 -28.24 12.76
C ASP A 26 -14.65 -27.14 13.00
N ILE A 27 -13.80 -27.26 14.04
CA ILE A 27 -12.73 -26.30 14.31
C ILE A 27 -11.66 -26.32 13.20
N VAL A 28 -11.27 -27.51 12.75
CA VAL A 28 -10.27 -27.66 11.67
C VAL A 28 -10.81 -27.10 10.36
N GLU A 29 -12.09 -27.37 10.03
CA GLU A 29 -12.70 -26.85 8.81
C GLU A 29 -12.91 -25.33 8.86
N ILE A 30 -13.30 -24.77 10.02
CA ILE A 30 -13.37 -23.30 10.20
C ILE A 30 -12.00 -22.65 10.02
N ALA A 31 -10.93 -23.25 10.57
CA ALA A 31 -9.58 -22.73 10.39
C ALA A 31 -9.14 -22.79 8.92
N ARG A 32 -9.43 -23.90 8.23
CA ARG A 32 -9.16 -24.07 6.80
C ARG A 32 -9.87 -23.02 5.96
N LEU A 33 -11.17 -22.81 6.18
CA LEU A 33 -11.97 -21.83 5.46
C LEU A 33 -11.50 -20.40 5.73
N ARG A 34 -11.12 -20.08 6.98
CA ARG A 34 -10.55 -18.77 7.32
C ARG A 34 -9.25 -18.50 6.57
N ASN A 35 -8.33 -19.48 6.56
CA ASN A 35 -7.08 -19.38 5.81
C ASN A 35 -7.33 -19.19 4.31
N GLN A 36 -8.32 -19.91 3.74
CA GLN A 36 -8.68 -19.74 2.33
C GLN A 36 -9.25 -18.34 2.02
N ILE A 37 -10.11 -17.81 2.89
CA ILE A 37 -10.64 -16.44 2.72
C ILE A 37 -9.50 -15.42 2.81
N GLU A 38 -8.57 -15.58 3.74
CA GLU A 38 -7.43 -14.69 3.91
C GLU A 38 -6.50 -14.72 2.69
N GLU A 39 -6.16 -15.91 2.19
CA GLU A 39 -5.34 -16.09 0.99
C GLU A 39 -5.99 -15.46 -0.26
N ILE A 40 -7.29 -15.69 -0.46
CA ILE A 40 -8.06 -15.05 -1.56
C ILE A 40 -8.11 -13.53 -1.38
N THR A 41 -8.25 -13.06 -0.14
CA THR A 41 -8.28 -11.63 0.18
C THR A 41 -6.95 -10.95 -0.11
N ILE A 42 -5.83 -11.57 0.26
CA ILE A 42 -4.48 -11.06 -0.02
C ILE A 42 -4.20 -11.08 -1.52
N SER A 43 -4.53 -12.19 -2.20
CA SER A 43 -4.35 -12.36 -3.64
C SER A 43 -5.13 -11.32 -4.47
N SER A 44 -6.33 -10.95 -4.01
CA SER A 44 -7.17 -9.95 -4.69
C SER A 44 -6.78 -8.50 -4.40
N LYS A 45 -6.01 -8.23 -3.33
CA LYS A 45 -5.55 -6.89 -2.96
C LYS A 45 -4.22 -6.55 -3.63
N PHE A 46 -3.94 -5.25 -3.77
CA PHE A 46 -2.60 -4.77 -4.11
C PHE A 46 -1.98 -4.20 -2.82
N CYS A 47 -1.36 -5.08 -2.04
CA CYS A 47 -0.74 -4.80 -0.74
C CYS A 47 0.65 -5.44 -0.67
N LEU A 48 1.45 -5.06 0.34
CA LEU A 48 2.81 -5.59 0.48
C LEU A 48 2.81 -7.12 0.63
N GLU A 49 1.91 -7.62 1.47
CA GLU A 49 1.83 -9.05 1.83
C GLU A 49 1.65 -9.96 0.61
N ARG A 50 0.94 -9.50 -0.41
CA ARG A 50 0.76 -10.23 -1.67
C ARG A 50 2.09 -10.55 -2.37
N PHE A 51 3.08 -9.68 -2.26
CA PHE A 51 4.37 -9.81 -2.94
C PHE A 51 5.48 -10.30 -2.01
N ALA A 52 5.19 -10.54 -0.73
CA ALA A 52 6.19 -10.90 0.28
C ALA A 52 6.93 -12.22 -0.01
N GLY A 53 6.37 -13.10 -0.84
CA GLY A 53 7.01 -14.35 -1.27
C GLY A 53 7.91 -14.24 -2.51
N SER A 54 8.01 -13.06 -3.13
CA SER A 54 8.75 -12.84 -4.39
C SER A 54 9.67 -11.64 -4.24
N ASP A 55 10.96 -11.91 -3.98
CA ASP A 55 11.96 -10.85 -3.83
C ASP A 55 12.15 -10.05 -5.13
N ASP A 56 11.96 -10.69 -6.30
CA ASP A 56 11.99 -10.03 -7.60
C ASP A 56 10.86 -8.99 -7.72
N ASP A 57 9.64 -9.33 -7.30
CA ASP A 57 8.52 -8.38 -7.31
C ASP A 57 8.73 -7.26 -6.29
N ILE A 58 9.25 -7.57 -5.09
CA ILE A 58 9.58 -6.55 -4.09
C ILE A 58 10.63 -5.58 -4.63
N SER A 59 11.69 -6.09 -5.24
CA SER A 59 12.74 -5.28 -5.85
C SER A 59 12.20 -4.41 -6.97
N PHE A 60 11.34 -4.96 -7.83
CA PHE A 60 10.70 -4.19 -8.89
C PHE A 60 9.79 -3.08 -8.34
N LEU A 61 8.94 -3.39 -7.36
CA LEU A 61 7.93 -2.45 -6.83
C LEU A 61 8.50 -1.43 -5.84
N THR A 62 9.64 -1.72 -5.20
CA THR A 62 10.15 -0.91 -4.08
C THR A 62 11.63 -0.53 -4.18
N ARG A 63 12.39 -1.10 -5.13
CA ARG A 63 13.86 -1.00 -5.23
C ARG A 63 14.64 -1.58 -4.05
N PHE A 64 14.00 -2.21 -3.07
CA PHE A 64 14.70 -2.99 -2.06
C PHE A 64 15.04 -4.36 -2.59
N GLU A 65 16.26 -4.84 -2.33
CA GLU A 65 16.75 -6.12 -2.85
C GLU A 65 15.87 -7.32 -2.45
N SER A 66 15.20 -7.26 -1.30
CA SER A 66 14.31 -8.33 -0.83
C SER A 66 13.22 -7.83 0.10
N HIS A 67 12.20 -8.66 0.34
CA HIS A 67 11.19 -8.41 1.36
C HIS A 67 11.82 -8.18 2.74
N ALA A 68 12.85 -8.96 3.08
CA ALA A 68 13.55 -8.85 4.36
C ALA A 68 14.21 -7.47 4.55
N HIS A 69 14.86 -6.94 3.50
CA HIS A 69 15.47 -5.61 3.54
C HIS A 69 14.42 -4.51 3.71
N LEU A 70 13.30 -4.61 2.99
CA LEU A 70 12.18 -3.67 3.14
C LEU A 70 11.60 -3.72 4.56
N MET A 71 11.44 -4.90 5.15
CA MET A 71 10.95 -5.04 6.52
C MET A 71 11.94 -4.53 7.57
N ALA A 72 13.24 -4.69 7.34
CA ALA A 72 14.28 -4.13 8.20
C ALA A 72 14.30 -2.60 8.14
N PHE A 73 14.05 -2.01 6.97
CA PHE A 73 13.82 -0.57 6.81
C PHE A 73 12.54 -0.15 7.55
N TRP A 74 11.42 -0.82 7.29
CA TRP A 74 10.12 -0.55 7.92
C TRP A 74 10.22 -0.53 9.45
N LYS A 75 10.96 -1.47 10.04
CA LYS A 75 11.16 -1.53 11.50
C LYS A 75 11.93 -0.33 12.07
N GLN A 76 12.81 0.29 11.28
CA GLN A 76 13.58 1.46 11.72
C GLN A 76 12.76 2.75 11.64
N ILE A 77 11.89 2.84 10.63
CA ILE A 77 11.05 4.02 10.40
C ILE A 77 9.63 3.85 10.95
N GLU A 78 9.33 2.71 11.60
CA GLU A 78 7.97 2.31 11.97
C GLU A 78 7.27 3.48 12.64
N PRO A 79 6.28 4.08 11.96
CA PRO A 79 5.85 5.39 12.31
C PRO A 79 4.78 5.25 13.38
N SER A 80 5.24 5.07 14.61
CA SER A 80 4.44 5.27 15.83
C SER A 80 3.75 6.65 15.82
N HIS A 81 4.23 7.60 15.01
CA HIS A 81 3.75 8.97 14.85
C HIS A 81 2.93 9.24 13.57
N LEU A 82 2.81 8.30 12.61
CA LEU A 82 1.89 8.44 11.47
C LEU A 82 0.48 7.90 11.78
N GLN A 83 0.25 7.43 13.01
CA GLN A 83 -1.09 7.20 13.52
C GLN A 83 -1.80 8.55 13.60
N ASP A 84 -2.64 8.81 12.60
CA ASP A 84 -3.48 9.99 12.51
C ASP A 84 -4.13 10.27 13.88
N HIS A 85 -3.77 11.38 14.52
CA HIS A 85 -4.42 11.86 15.76
C HIS A 85 -5.88 12.32 15.50
N THR A 86 -6.41 12.10 14.30
CA THR A 86 -7.81 12.32 13.94
C THR A 86 -8.65 11.08 14.24
N GLY A 87 -8.74 10.71 15.52
CA GLY A 87 -9.95 10.22 16.19
C GLY A 87 -10.83 9.10 15.60
N ASP A 88 -10.53 8.46 14.48
CA ASP A 88 -11.40 7.44 13.89
C ASP A 88 -10.64 6.29 13.22
N LYS A 89 -10.25 5.32 14.06
CA LYS A 89 -9.63 4.05 13.63
C LYS A 89 -10.56 3.17 12.78
N ARG A 90 -11.83 3.56 12.57
CA ARG A 90 -12.82 2.76 11.81
C ARG A 90 -12.77 3.00 10.30
N HIS A 91 -11.97 3.97 9.83
CA HIS A 91 -11.91 4.37 8.41
C HIS A 91 -10.50 4.38 7.79
N GLU A 92 -9.50 3.72 8.39
CA GLU A 92 -8.21 3.55 7.70
C GLU A 92 -8.33 2.52 6.57
N VAL A 93 -8.39 3.04 5.34
CA VAL A 93 -8.56 2.22 4.11
C VAL A 93 -7.32 1.36 3.82
N LEU A 94 -6.15 1.74 4.32
CA LEU A 94 -4.88 1.02 4.15
C LEU A 94 -4.09 0.99 5.46
N GLN A 95 -3.41 -0.13 5.71
CA GLN A 95 -2.49 -0.25 6.84
C GLN A 95 -1.27 0.67 6.65
N PRO A 96 -0.60 1.12 7.73
CA PRO A 96 0.58 1.99 7.62
C PRO A 96 1.67 1.44 6.69
N ILE A 97 1.91 0.13 6.74
CA ILE A 97 2.90 -0.53 5.88
C ILE A 97 2.50 -0.52 4.40
N ASP A 98 1.20 -0.65 4.09
CA ASP A 98 0.69 -0.55 2.73
C ASP A 98 0.71 0.89 2.20
N LYS A 99 0.55 1.89 3.08
CA LYS A 99 0.76 3.30 2.73
C LYS A 99 2.23 3.56 2.36
N CYS A 100 3.17 2.97 3.11
CA CYS A 100 4.60 3.02 2.79
C CYS A 100 4.88 2.32 1.47
N PHE A 101 4.36 1.11 1.29
CA PHE A 101 4.49 0.34 0.05
C PHE A 101 3.96 1.12 -1.17
N LEU A 102 2.81 1.80 -1.05
CA LEU A 102 2.29 2.69 -2.09
C LEU A 102 3.29 3.79 -2.45
N PHE A 103 3.86 4.44 -1.45
CA PHE A 103 4.84 5.49 -1.66
C PHE A 103 6.13 4.95 -2.31
N MET A 104 6.58 3.76 -1.93
CA MET A 104 7.71 3.09 -2.58
C MET A 104 7.40 2.76 -4.05
N ASN A 105 6.19 2.30 -4.37
CA ASN A 105 5.75 2.07 -5.76
C ASN A 105 5.79 3.36 -6.57
N TYR A 106 5.33 4.47 -5.99
CA TYR A 106 5.37 5.79 -6.61
C TYR A 106 6.81 6.20 -6.98
N LEU A 107 7.76 6.05 -6.05
CA LEU A 107 9.17 6.40 -6.30
C LEU A 107 9.87 5.44 -7.27
N SER A 108 9.60 4.14 -7.14
CA SER A 108 10.33 3.08 -7.86
C SER A 108 9.98 3.01 -9.33
N LEU A 109 8.70 3.24 -9.64
CA LEU A 109 8.11 3.06 -10.96
C LEU A 109 7.66 4.38 -11.61
N GLY A 110 7.63 5.49 -10.87
CA GLY A 110 7.15 6.78 -11.38
C GLY A 110 5.67 6.77 -11.78
N LEU A 111 4.84 5.91 -11.16
CA LEU A 111 3.44 5.74 -11.55
C LEU A 111 2.61 7.01 -11.30
N MET A 112 1.69 7.28 -12.23
CA MET A 112 0.69 8.33 -12.05
C MET A 112 -0.21 8.02 -10.84
N GLN A 113 -0.59 9.05 -10.08
CA GLN A 113 -1.48 8.89 -8.92
C GLN A 113 -2.81 8.20 -9.25
N LYS A 114 -3.31 8.40 -10.48
CA LYS A 114 -4.53 7.73 -10.98
C LYS A 114 -4.35 6.23 -11.14
N ASP A 115 -3.16 5.77 -11.56
CA ASP A 115 -2.88 4.33 -11.67
C ASP A 115 -2.76 3.69 -10.29
N LEU A 116 -2.03 4.35 -9.38
CA LEU A 116 -1.94 3.92 -7.97
C LEU A 116 -3.32 3.84 -7.31
N ALA A 117 -4.19 4.83 -7.54
CA ALA A 117 -5.57 4.81 -7.05
C ALA A 117 -6.33 3.57 -7.54
N HIS A 118 -6.17 3.21 -8.81
CA HIS A 118 -6.82 2.04 -9.39
C HIS A 118 -6.25 0.71 -8.87
N ARG A 119 -4.94 0.61 -8.65
CA ARG A 119 -4.28 -0.60 -8.10
C ARG A 119 -4.68 -0.83 -6.65
N PHE A 120 -4.55 0.20 -5.81
CA PHE A 120 -4.84 0.13 -4.37
C PHE A 120 -6.34 0.25 -4.04
N LYS A 121 -7.21 0.48 -5.04
CA LYS A 121 -8.66 0.65 -4.88
C LYS A 121 -9.04 1.76 -3.89
N ILE A 122 -8.30 2.86 -3.94
CA ILE A 122 -8.52 4.06 -3.11
C ILE A 122 -8.72 5.30 -3.98
N HIS A 123 -9.30 6.36 -3.42
CA HIS A 123 -9.45 7.62 -4.16
C HIS A 123 -8.09 8.26 -4.46
N GLN A 124 -7.96 8.90 -5.63
CA GLN A 124 -6.75 9.62 -6.04
C GLN A 124 -6.34 10.71 -5.03
N SER A 125 -7.31 11.36 -4.39
CA SER A 125 -7.05 12.33 -3.32
C SER A 125 -6.36 11.67 -2.11
N THR A 126 -6.72 10.44 -1.76
CA THR A 126 -6.07 9.64 -0.71
C THR A 126 -4.65 9.27 -1.11
N VAL A 127 -4.42 8.88 -2.37
CA VAL A 127 -3.07 8.62 -2.91
C VAL A 127 -2.19 9.87 -2.76
N SER A 128 -2.69 11.03 -3.19
CA SER A 128 -1.97 12.31 -3.08
C SER A 128 -1.62 12.63 -1.62
N ARG A 129 -2.56 12.45 -0.69
CA ARG A 129 -2.31 12.64 0.75
C ARG A 129 -1.22 11.69 1.25
N ILE A 130 -1.30 10.40 0.92
CA ILE A 130 -0.29 9.41 1.31
C ILE A 130 1.09 9.82 0.81
N ILE A 131 1.23 10.17 -0.47
CA ILE A 131 2.52 10.55 -1.06
C ILE A 131 3.11 11.76 -0.33
N ASN A 132 2.32 12.82 -0.14
CA ASN A 132 2.80 14.03 0.53
C ASN A 132 3.15 13.78 2.00
N THR A 133 2.31 13.02 2.72
CA THR A 133 2.57 12.67 4.12
C THR A 133 3.85 11.87 4.28
N TRP A 134 4.08 10.87 3.42
CA TRP A 134 5.30 10.05 3.45
C TRP A 134 6.55 10.84 3.04
N ALA A 135 6.46 11.68 2.01
CA ALA A 135 7.55 12.55 1.61
C ALA A 135 7.96 13.49 2.75
N ASN A 136 7.00 14.16 3.39
CA ASN A 136 7.27 15.06 4.52
C ASN A 136 7.78 14.31 5.75
N PHE A 137 7.23 13.14 6.04
CA PHE A 137 7.67 12.31 7.17
C PHE A 137 9.12 11.87 6.99
N LEU A 138 9.47 11.33 5.81
CA LEU A 138 10.83 10.86 5.55
C LEU A 138 11.82 12.02 5.44
N ASP A 139 11.41 13.18 4.91
CA ASP A 139 12.21 14.40 4.96
C ASP A 139 12.47 14.85 6.41
N THR A 140 11.46 14.82 7.27
CA THR A 140 11.62 15.18 8.69
C THR A 140 12.50 14.18 9.45
N VAL A 141 12.30 12.88 9.24
CA VAL A 141 12.96 11.81 10.00
C VAL A 141 14.37 11.51 9.49
N LEU A 142 14.57 11.54 8.16
CA LEU A 142 15.80 11.13 7.50
C LEU A 142 16.56 12.29 6.84
N GLY A 143 15.92 13.44 6.63
CA GLY A 143 16.53 14.60 5.98
C GLY A 143 17.59 15.30 6.84
N ALA A 144 17.41 15.34 8.16
CA ALA A 144 18.38 15.95 9.08
C ALA A 144 19.77 15.29 9.03
N VAL A 145 19.85 14.02 8.63
CA VAL A 145 21.09 13.23 8.55
C VAL A 145 21.57 13.09 7.09
N GLY A 146 20.88 13.72 6.12
CA GLY A 146 21.18 13.59 4.68
C GLY A 146 20.84 12.21 4.09
N ILE A 147 20.30 11.29 4.89
CA ILE A 147 19.92 9.94 4.47
C ILE A 147 18.80 10.02 3.43
N TRP A 148 17.87 10.95 3.59
CA TRP A 148 16.75 11.13 2.65
C TRP A 148 17.21 11.50 1.24
N ALA A 149 18.16 12.43 1.12
CA ALA A 149 18.73 12.83 -0.17
C ALA A 149 19.49 11.69 -0.85
N ASN A 150 20.26 10.91 -0.08
CA ASN A 150 20.97 9.74 -0.60
C ASN A 150 20.02 8.62 -1.05
N PHE A 151 18.97 8.37 -0.28
CA PHE A 151 17.93 7.43 -0.63
C PHE A 151 17.22 7.85 -1.92
N LEU A 152 16.80 9.11 -2.01
CA LEU A 152 16.17 9.64 -3.22
C LEU A 152 17.11 9.60 -4.41
N TYR A 153 18.40 9.93 -4.23
CA TYR A 153 19.43 9.80 -5.28
C TYR A 153 19.59 8.35 -5.74
N THR A 154 19.54 7.39 -4.83
CA THR A 154 19.65 5.97 -5.17
C THR A 154 18.42 5.49 -5.93
N VAL A 155 17.22 5.84 -5.43
CA VAL A 155 15.94 5.39 -6.02
C VAL A 155 15.66 6.10 -7.35
N LEU A 156 15.83 7.43 -7.43
CA LEU A 156 15.65 8.18 -8.68
C LEU A 156 16.83 8.02 -9.64
N GLY A 157 18.06 7.85 -9.13
CA GLY A 157 19.23 7.55 -9.95
C GLY A 157 19.09 6.22 -10.69
N ALA A 158 18.45 5.23 -10.06
CA ALA A 158 18.12 3.95 -10.71
C ALA A 158 17.05 4.04 -11.81
N VAL A 159 16.30 5.16 -11.89
CA VAL A 159 15.32 5.40 -12.98
C VAL A 159 16.03 5.83 -14.27
N GLY A 160 17.35 6.10 -14.24
CA GLY A 160 18.11 6.42 -15.45
C GLY A 160 17.63 7.72 -16.13
N ILE A 161 17.09 8.65 -15.34
CA ILE A 161 16.56 9.94 -15.83
C ILE A 161 17.70 10.78 -16.43
N TRP A 162 18.93 10.55 -15.98
CA TRP A 162 20.11 11.30 -16.37
C TRP A 162 20.81 10.64 -17.54
N LEU A 163 20.96 11.39 -18.63
CA LEU A 163 21.85 11.01 -19.74
C LEU A 163 23.30 11.01 -19.26
N ASP A 164 24.11 10.15 -19.89
CA ASP A 164 25.55 10.15 -19.64
C ASP A 164 26.19 11.48 -20.03
N GLU A 165 27.30 11.81 -19.37
CA GLU A 165 27.97 13.10 -19.53
C GLU A 165 28.43 13.36 -20.98
N GLU A 166 28.80 12.31 -21.71
CA GLU A 166 29.24 12.41 -23.11
C GLU A 166 28.05 12.75 -24.03
N THR A 167 26.90 12.12 -23.82
CA THR A 167 25.67 12.39 -24.56
C THR A 167 25.14 13.80 -24.27
N VAL A 168 25.23 14.27 -23.03
CA VAL A 168 24.87 15.66 -22.67
C VAL A 168 25.80 16.65 -23.37
N LYS A 169 27.12 16.43 -23.32
CA LYS A 169 28.11 17.32 -23.95
C LYS A 169 27.97 17.37 -25.46
N SER A 170 27.70 16.23 -26.11
CA SER A 170 27.51 16.18 -27.58
C SER A 170 26.27 16.92 -28.07
N HIS A 171 25.23 17.03 -27.25
CA HIS A 171 23.97 17.71 -27.59
C HIS A 171 23.82 19.08 -26.89
N MET A 172 24.87 19.59 -26.26
CA MET A 172 24.83 20.85 -25.52
C MET A 172 24.62 22.04 -26.48
N PRO A 173 23.55 22.85 -26.31
CA PRO A 173 23.33 24.02 -27.15
C PRO A 173 24.45 25.05 -26.99
N GLU A 174 24.77 25.80 -28.05
CA GLU A 174 25.83 26.82 -28.05
C GLU A 174 25.69 27.85 -26.91
N VAL A 175 24.45 28.19 -26.54
CA VAL A 175 24.15 29.15 -25.46
C VAL A 175 24.66 28.67 -24.10
N PHE A 176 24.81 27.35 -23.90
CA PHE A 176 25.28 26.74 -22.65
C PHE A 176 26.72 26.23 -22.71
N GLN A 177 27.44 26.37 -23.84
CA GLN A 177 28.83 25.90 -23.98
C GLN A 177 29.80 26.55 -22.98
N GLY A 178 29.47 27.73 -22.43
CA GLY A 178 30.26 28.39 -21.39
C GLY A 178 30.19 27.71 -20.02
N TYR A 179 29.29 26.75 -19.82
CA TYR A 179 29.05 26.06 -18.56
C TYR A 179 29.42 24.58 -18.69
N SER A 180 30.72 24.29 -18.75
CA SER A 180 31.28 22.96 -19.04
C SER A 180 30.96 21.87 -17.99
N ASP A 181 30.46 22.26 -16.82
CA ASP A 181 29.98 21.42 -15.73
C ASP A 181 28.44 21.20 -15.77
N THR A 182 27.75 21.72 -16.80
CA THR A 182 26.30 21.55 -16.94
C THR A 182 25.96 20.12 -17.36
N GLN A 183 25.34 19.38 -16.45
CA GLN A 183 24.84 18.03 -16.73
C GLN A 183 23.34 18.01 -17.07
N ILE A 184 22.59 19.01 -16.61
CA ILE A 184 21.12 19.02 -16.64
C ILE A 184 20.63 20.44 -16.86
N ILE A 185 19.66 20.60 -17.77
CA ILE A 185 18.88 21.84 -17.94
C ILE A 185 17.45 21.54 -17.50
N LEU A 186 17.04 22.10 -16.37
CA LEU A 186 15.66 22.02 -15.87
C LEU A 186 14.88 23.22 -16.38
N ASP A 187 14.01 23.00 -17.36
CA ASP A 187 13.06 24.03 -17.80
C ASP A 187 11.78 23.94 -16.96
N CYS A 188 11.46 25.04 -16.27
CA CYS A 188 10.24 25.15 -15.47
C CYS A 188 9.20 25.93 -16.26
N THR A 189 8.18 25.23 -16.79
CA THR A 189 6.99 25.91 -17.32
C THR A 189 5.96 26.12 -16.20
N GLU A 190 5.78 27.37 -15.75
CA GLU A 190 4.72 27.73 -14.81
C GLU A 190 3.36 27.72 -15.55
N ILE A 191 2.50 26.76 -15.24
CA ILE A 191 1.13 26.74 -15.73
C ILE A 191 0.25 27.46 -14.71
N ARG A 192 -0.24 28.65 -15.07
CA ARG A 192 -1.22 29.37 -14.25
C ARG A 192 -2.57 28.67 -14.31
N CYS A 193 -2.90 27.91 -13.28
CA CYS A 193 -4.25 27.38 -13.09
C CYS A 193 -5.18 28.51 -12.65
N GLN A 194 -6.34 28.64 -13.31
CA GLN A 194 -7.40 29.54 -12.82
C GLN A 194 -7.92 29.02 -11.48
N THR A 195 -7.80 29.83 -10.43
CA THR A 195 -8.50 29.59 -9.18
C THR A 195 -10.00 29.82 -9.41
N PRO A 196 -10.88 28.83 -9.20
CA PRO A 196 -12.31 29.06 -9.31
C PRO A 196 -12.71 30.16 -8.33
N SER A 197 -13.32 31.23 -8.84
CA SER A 197 -13.72 32.40 -8.06
C SER A 197 -14.94 32.16 -7.16
N SER A 198 -15.49 30.95 -7.14
CA SER A 198 -16.50 30.56 -6.15
C SER A 198 -16.49 29.05 -5.86
N LEU A 199 -16.54 28.71 -4.57
CA LEU A 199 -16.89 27.40 -4.02
C LEU A 199 -18.42 27.30 -3.85
N LEU A 200 -19.18 27.64 -4.90
CA LEU A 200 -20.66 27.61 -4.87
C LEU A 200 -21.23 26.87 -6.08
N LEU A 201 -20.88 25.60 -6.23
CA LEU A 201 -21.75 24.66 -6.91
C LEU A 201 -22.00 23.46 -6.00
N LYS A 202 -23.13 23.55 -5.30
CA LYS A 202 -23.94 22.40 -4.90
C LYS A 202 -24.17 21.54 -6.15
N LEU A 203 -23.80 20.28 -6.08
CA LEU A 203 -24.58 19.12 -6.56
C LEU A 203 -23.88 17.84 -6.08
#